data_AF-A0A2V8XU33-F1
#
_entry.id   AF-A0A2V8XU33-F1
#
_cell.length_a   1.000
_cell.length_b   1.000
_cell.length_c   1.000
_cell.angle_alpha   90.00
_cell.angle_beta   90.00
_cell.angle_gamma   90.00
#
_symmetry.space_group_name_H-M   'P 1'
#
loop_
_entity.id
_entity.type
_entity.pdbx_description
1 polymer ?
#
loop_
_entity_poly.entity_id
_entity_poly.type
_entity_poly.pdbx_seq_one_letter_code
_entity_poly.pdbx_strand_id
1 'polypeptide(L)'
;MMVALYLLGVQGLMGAFDTFYYHEWKARLPARGRKAALELMLHAARDLFYAILFGTLPWLCWEGAWTAALLAVIAAEIVLTLWDFVAEIAVRKELGDVYAGERVTHAIMGILYGAMLALLIPTLLSWWQSPTGLVLRPSPIPNWTRILLAAMGAGVIISGLRDLYAALELPGGSWPWKTSHINER
;
A
#
# COMPACT_ATOMS: atom_id res chain seq x y z
N MET A 1 -1.81 8.79 18.11
CA MET A 1 -0.66 8.12 17.45
C MET A 1 -0.51 6.63 17.76
N MET A 2 -0.33 6.17 19.01
CA MET A 2 -0.01 4.75 19.29
C MET A 2 -0.99 3.76 18.66
N VAL A 3 -2.29 3.93 18.91
CA VAL A 3 -3.33 3.05 18.34
C VAL A 3 -3.35 3.12 16.81
N ALA A 4 -3.14 4.32 16.22
CA ALA A 4 -3.03 4.46 14.78
C ALA A 4 -1.85 3.64 14.22
N LEU A 5 -0.69 3.60 14.89
CA LEU A 5 0.44 2.78 14.45
C LEU A 5 0.15 1.27 14.56
N TYR A 6 -0.61 0.84 15.56
CA TYR A 6 -1.05 -0.57 15.62
C TYR A 6 -2.03 -0.90 14.50
N LEU A 7 -2.98 -0.02 14.21
CA LEU A 7 -3.89 -0.19 13.08
C LEU A 7 -3.15 -0.17 11.74
N LEU A 8 -2.13 0.67 11.59
CA LEU A 8 -1.23 0.66 10.43
C LEU A 8 -0.49 -0.68 10.31
N GLY A 9 -0.04 -1.25 11.43
CA GLY A 9 0.57 -2.58 11.44
C GLY A 9 -0.41 -3.68 11.01
N VAL A 10 -1.65 -3.66 11.52
CA VAL A 10 -2.70 -4.60 11.09
C VAL A 10 -3.04 -4.41 9.60
N GLN A 11 -3.13 -3.16 9.15
CA GLN A 11 -3.30 -2.81 7.74
C GLN A 11 -2.19 -3.42 6.88
N GLY A 12 -0.94 -3.33 7.32
CA GLY A 12 0.20 -3.95 6.62
C GLY A 12 0.11 -5.47 6.54
N LEU A 13 -0.37 -6.14 7.59
CA LEU A 13 -0.61 -7.59 7.56
C LEU A 13 -1.72 -7.97 6.59
N MET A 14 -2.82 -7.20 6.56
CA MET A 14 -3.92 -7.44 5.61
C MET A 14 -3.51 -7.17 4.17
N GLY A 15 -2.77 -6.08 3.92
CA GLY A 15 -2.19 -5.78 2.62
C GLY A 15 -1.25 -6.90 2.15
N ALA A 16 -0.35 -7.37 3.02
CA ALA A 16 0.51 -8.51 2.70
C ALA A 16 -0.30 -9.78 2.37
N PHE A 17 -1.37 -10.07 3.12
CA PHE A 17 -2.27 -11.18 2.80
C PHE A 17 -2.90 -11.01 1.42
N ASP A 18 -3.43 -9.82 1.10
CA ASP A 18 -4.02 -9.51 -0.21
C ASP A 18 -2.99 -9.71 -1.34
N THR A 19 -1.78 -9.17 -1.17
CA THR A 19 -0.67 -9.31 -2.12
C THR A 19 -0.26 -10.77 -2.33
N PHE A 20 -0.06 -11.55 -1.27
CA PHE A 20 0.40 -12.92 -1.41
C PHE A 20 -0.70 -13.88 -1.88
N TYR A 21 -1.91 -13.72 -1.35
CA TYR A 21 -3.00 -14.67 -1.57
C TYR A 21 -3.80 -14.34 -2.83
N TYR A 22 -4.34 -13.13 -2.95
CA TYR A 22 -5.19 -12.77 -4.06
C TYR A 22 -4.38 -12.36 -5.28
N HIS A 23 -3.47 -11.41 -5.12
CA HIS A 23 -2.68 -10.84 -6.21
C HIS A 23 -1.70 -11.85 -6.83
N GLU A 24 -0.82 -12.44 -6.03
CA GLU A 24 0.19 -13.38 -6.51
C GLU A 24 -0.38 -14.78 -6.78
N TRP A 25 -0.99 -15.42 -5.78
CA TRP A 25 -1.33 -16.85 -5.90
C TRP A 25 -2.59 -17.11 -6.73
N LYS A 26 -3.69 -16.41 -6.42
CA LYS A 26 -5.01 -16.64 -7.05
C LYS A 26 -5.13 -15.98 -8.41
N ALA A 27 -4.78 -14.70 -8.52
CA ALA A 27 -4.90 -13.92 -9.75
C ALA A 27 -3.70 -14.12 -10.68
N ARG A 28 -2.51 -14.32 -10.10
CA ARG A 28 -1.21 -14.40 -10.80
C ARG A 28 -1.00 -13.17 -11.68
N LEU A 29 -1.28 -12.01 -11.09
CA LEU A 29 -1.27 -10.74 -11.81
C LEU A 29 0.01 -10.46 -12.60
N PRO A 30 1.22 -10.71 -12.04
CA PRO A 30 2.47 -10.52 -12.79
C PRO A 30 2.55 -11.34 -14.10
N ALA A 31 1.74 -12.40 -14.24
CA ALA A 31 1.70 -13.28 -15.41
C ALA A 31 0.66 -12.88 -16.46
N ARG A 32 -0.11 -11.81 -16.24
CA ARG A 32 -1.21 -11.38 -17.11
C ARG A 32 -0.80 -10.38 -18.20
N GLY A 33 0.47 -9.97 -18.22
CA GLY A 33 1.04 -9.05 -19.22
C GLY A 33 0.30 -7.71 -19.25
N ARG A 34 0.27 -7.07 -20.43
CA ARG A 34 -0.34 -5.76 -20.70
C ARG A 34 -1.72 -5.54 -20.07
N LYS A 35 -2.55 -6.58 -19.96
CA LYS A 35 -3.90 -6.48 -19.40
C LYS A 35 -3.88 -6.02 -17.94
N ALA A 36 -2.90 -6.46 -17.16
CA ALA A 36 -2.75 -6.10 -15.75
C ALA A 36 -1.79 -4.94 -15.50
N ALA A 37 -1.15 -4.38 -16.53
CA ALA A 37 -0.09 -3.40 -16.35
C ALA A 37 -0.57 -2.14 -15.63
N LEU A 38 -1.80 -1.67 -15.90
CA LEU A 38 -2.37 -0.51 -15.21
C LEU A 38 -2.56 -0.77 -13.71
N GLU A 39 -3.15 -1.92 -13.36
CA GLU A 39 -3.38 -2.35 -11.97
C GLU A 39 -2.04 -2.48 -11.23
N LEU A 40 -1.04 -3.14 -11.84
CA LEU A 40 0.30 -3.26 -11.28
C LEU A 40 1.01 -1.90 -11.10
N MET A 41 0.83 -0.94 -12.01
CA MET A 41 1.38 0.41 -11.84
C MET A 41 0.71 1.16 -10.68
N LEU A 42 -0.60 0.99 -10.48
CA LEU A 42 -1.32 1.56 -9.34
C LEU A 42 -0.83 0.94 -8.03
N HIS A 43 -0.64 -0.39 -8.00
CA HIS A 43 -0.09 -1.09 -6.85
C HIS A 43 1.31 -0.60 -6.50
N ALA A 44 2.21 -0.52 -7.49
CA ALA A 44 3.56 0.00 -7.29
C ALA A 44 3.57 1.44 -6.75
N ALA A 45 2.67 2.30 -7.23
CA ALA A 45 2.53 3.67 -6.74
C ALA A 45 2.01 3.69 -5.30
N ARG A 46 0.99 2.89 -4.98
CA ARG A 46 0.43 2.77 -3.63
C ARG A 46 1.46 2.25 -2.63
N ASP A 47 2.24 1.24 -3.02
CA ASP A 47 3.31 0.65 -2.21
C ASP A 47 4.38 1.68 -1.85
N LEU A 48 4.70 2.62 -2.74
CA LEU A 48 5.60 3.74 -2.44
C LEU A 48 5.06 4.63 -1.31
N PHE A 49 3.78 4.98 -1.33
CA PHE A 49 3.19 5.80 -0.28
C PHE A 49 3.12 5.04 1.05
N TYR A 50 2.74 3.76 1.03
CA TYR A 50 2.82 2.92 2.23
C TYR A 50 4.25 2.79 2.76
N ALA A 51 5.26 2.69 1.90
CA ALA A 51 6.66 2.67 2.32
C ALA A 51 7.04 3.92 3.12
N ILE A 52 6.56 5.10 2.69
CA ILE A 52 6.74 6.36 3.41
C ILE A 52 6.03 6.28 4.77
N LEU A 53 4.78 5.84 4.81
CA LEU A 53 4.01 5.74 6.06
C LEU A 53 4.65 4.78 7.06
N PHE A 54 4.94 3.55 6.63
CA PHE A 54 5.59 2.51 7.45
C PHE A 54 7.01 2.89 7.88
N GLY A 55 7.78 3.47 6.97
CA GLY A 55 9.18 3.81 7.20
C GLY A 55 9.38 5.06 8.05
N THR A 56 8.43 5.99 8.07
CA THR A 56 8.62 7.29 8.73
C THR A 56 7.73 7.53 9.94
N LEU A 57 6.44 7.16 9.94
CA LEU A 57 5.55 7.43 11.06
C LEU A 57 6.03 6.87 12.42
N PRO A 58 6.64 5.67 12.52
CA PRO A 58 7.12 5.18 13.82
C PRO A 58 8.39 5.89 14.31
N TRP A 59 9.07 6.67 13.48
CA TRP A 59 10.41 7.22 13.75
C TRP A 59 10.47 8.75 13.75
N LEU A 60 9.71 9.41 12.87
CA LEU A 60 9.78 10.83 12.59
C LEU A 60 8.52 11.57 13.04
N CYS A 61 8.73 12.79 13.53
CA CYS A 61 7.67 13.79 13.66
C CYS A 61 7.70 14.71 12.43
N TRP A 62 6.59 14.79 11.71
CA TRP A 62 6.43 15.61 10.51
C TRP A 62 5.89 16.99 10.88
N GLU A 63 6.69 17.83 11.54
CA GLU A 63 6.26 19.09 12.17
C GLU A 63 6.18 20.26 11.16
N GLY A 64 5.23 21.17 11.37
CA GLY A 64 4.98 22.37 10.56
C GLY A 64 4.65 22.06 9.10
N ALA A 65 5.37 22.65 8.15
CA ALA A 65 5.13 22.45 6.72
C ALA A 65 5.27 20.98 6.27
N TRP A 66 6.05 20.16 7.00
CA TRP A 66 6.14 18.73 6.73
C TRP A 66 4.82 18.00 7.02
N THR A 67 3.99 18.49 7.95
CA THR A 67 2.64 17.93 8.14
C THR A 67 1.82 18.05 6.85
N ALA A 68 1.96 19.16 6.11
CA ALA A 68 1.29 19.34 4.81
C ALA A 68 1.76 18.30 3.78
N ALA A 69 3.07 18.03 3.73
CA ALA A 69 3.64 17.01 2.84
C ALA A 69 3.12 15.60 3.20
N LEU A 70 3.05 15.26 4.48
CA LEU A 70 2.47 13.99 4.93
C LEU A 70 0.98 13.89 4.60
N LEU A 71 0.21 14.98 4.75
CA LEU A 71 -1.19 15.02 4.33
C LEU A 71 -1.34 14.80 2.82
N ALA A 72 -0.44 15.34 2.00
CA ALA A 72 -0.42 15.09 0.56
C ALA A 72 -0.11 13.62 0.23
N VAL A 73 0.83 12.99 0.96
CA VAL A 73 1.11 11.55 0.87
C VAL A 73 -0.13 10.72 1.18
N ILE A 74 -0.82 11.01 2.29
CA ILE A 74 -2.05 10.31 2.68
C ILE A 74 -3.15 10.53 1.64
N ALA A 75 -3.35 11.76 1.18
CA ALA A 75 -4.38 12.07 0.18
C ALA A 75 -4.11 11.38 -1.16
N ALA A 76 -2.86 11.36 -1.62
CA ALA A 76 -2.46 10.65 -2.84
C ALA A 76 -2.70 9.15 -2.72
N GLU A 77 -2.34 8.54 -1.59
CA GLU A 77 -2.61 7.12 -1.33
C GLU A 77 -4.12 6.83 -1.37
N ILE A 78 -4.96 7.64 -0.71
CA ILE A 78 -6.42 7.45 -0.75
C ILE A 78 -6.94 7.53 -2.19
N VAL A 79 -6.50 8.52 -2.97
CA VAL A 79 -6.92 8.68 -4.36
C VAL A 79 -6.51 7.48 -5.20
N LEU A 80 -5.29 6.98 -5.02
CA LEU A 80 -4.81 5.79 -5.73
C LEU A 80 -5.59 4.54 -5.32
N THR A 81 -5.86 4.34 -4.04
CA THR A 81 -6.67 3.21 -3.55
C THR A 81 -8.11 3.26 -4.12
N LEU A 82 -8.72 4.44 -4.18
CA LEU A 82 -10.04 4.59 -4.79
C LEU A 82 -10.00 4.40 -6.31
N TRP A 83 -8.94 4.85 -6.98
CA TRP A 83 -8.76 4.63 -8.41
C TRP A 83 -8.56 3.14 -8.70
N ASP A 84 -7.80 2.43 -7.87
CA ASP A 84 -7.58 1.00 -7.97
C ASP A 84 -8.91 0.23 -7.99
N PHE A 85 -9.84 0.52 -7.06
CA PHE A 85 -11.16 -0.10 -7.06
C PHE A 85 -11.94 0.11 -8.37
N VAL A 86 -11.77 1.27 -9.02
CA VAL A 86 -12.41 1.56 -10.31
C VAL A 86 -11.67 0.87 -11.45
N ALA A 87 -10.33 0.87 -11.43
CA ALA A 87 -9.49 0.27 -12.44
C ALA A 87 -9.64 -1.25 -12.47
N GLU A 88 -9.70 -1.90 -11.31
CA GLU A 88 -9.95 -3.33 -11.16
C GLU A 88 -11.25 -3.77 -11.83
N ILE A 89 -12.34 -2.98 -11.72
CA ILE A 89 -13.60 -3.30 -12.40
C ILE A 89 -13.39 -3.37 -13.91
N ALA A 90 -12.62 -2.45 -14.49
CA ALA A 90 -12.34 -2.43 -15.93
C ALA A 90 -11.38 -3.56 -16.33
N VAL A 91 -10.28 -3.73 -15.60
CA VAL A 91 -9.19 -4.67 -15.89
C VAL A 91 -9.62 -6.12 -15.66
N ARG A 92 -10.30 -6.41 -14.55
CA ARG A 92 -10.66 -7.77 -14.13
C ARG A 92 -11.94 -8.28 -14.76
N LYS A 93 -12.77 -7.44 -15.38
CA LYS A 93 -13.94 -7.88 -16.15
C LYS A 93 -13.59 -8.93 -17.21
N GLU A 94 -12.42 -8.80 -17.83
CA GLU A 94 -11.92 -9.75 -18.82
C GLU A 94 -11.15 -10.94 -18.23
N LEU A 95 -10.82 -10.91 -16.93
CA LEU A 95 -9.94 -11.87 -16.26
C LEU A 95 -10.67 -12.77 -15.25
N GLY A 96 -11.99 -12.63 -15.11
CA GLY A 96 -12.82 -13.44 -14.20
C GLY A 96 -13.39 -12.71 -13.00
N ASP A 97 -13.35 -11.37 -13.01
CA ASP A 97 -13.75 -10.46 -11.93
C ASP A 97 -12.90 -10.58 -10.64
N VAL A 98 -13.02 -9.61 -9.74
CA VAL A 98 -12.38 -9.60 -8.41
C VAL A 98 -13.01 -10.71 -7.55
N TYR A 99 -12.20 -11.43 -6.78
CA TYR A 99 -12.74 -12.50 -5.94
C TYR A 99 -13.64 -11.92 -4.83
N ALA A 100 -14.73 -12.62 -4.47
CA ALA A 100 -15.63 -12.13 -3.42
C ALA A 100 -14.91 -11.87 -2.08
N GLY A 101 -13.96 -12.73 -1.72
CA GLY A 101 -13.16 -12.54 -0.50
C GLY A 101 -12.14 -11.40 -0.60
N GLU A 102 -11.63 -11.10 -1.79
CA GLU A 102 -10.74 -9.95 -2.05
C GLU A 102 -11.50 -8.65 -1.81
N ARG A 103 -12.72 -8.53 -2.34
CA ARG A 103 -13.61 -7.39 -2.07
C ARG A 103 -13.91 -7.19 -0.58
N VAL A 104 -14.16 -8.27 0.16
CA VAL A 104 -14.37 -8.19 1.61
C VAL A 104 -13.08 -7.75 2.32
N THR A 105 -11.93 -8.27 1.90
CA THR A 105 -10.62 -7.89 2.43
C THR A 105 -10.37 -6.40 2.23
N HIS A 106 -10.62 -5.88 1.02
CA HIS A 106 -10.52 -4.44 0.69
C HIS A 106 -11.47 -3.59 1.53
N ALA A 107 -12.72 -4.01 1.70
CA ALA A 107 -13.69 -3.28 2.52
C ALA A 107 -13.24 -3.18 3.99
N ILE A 108 -12.72 -4.27 4.56
CA ILE A 108 -12.18 -4.28 5.93
C ILE A 108 -10.95 -3.39 6.02
N MET A 109 -10.03 -3.47 5.06
CA MET A 109 -8.86 -2.59 4.98
C MET A 109 -9.25 -1.11 4.91
N GLY A 110 -10.28 -0.75 4.14
CA GLY A 110 -10.79 0.62 4.09
C GLY A 110 -11.31 1.11 5.44
N ILE A 111 -12.02 0.26 6.19
CA ILE A 111 -12.51 0.59 7.54
C ILE A 111 -11.34 0.77 8.52
N LEU A 112 -10.37 -0.16 8.52
CA LEU A 112 -9.20 -0.10 9.38
C LEU A 112 -8.34 1.13 9.10
N TYR A 113 -8.15 1.45 7.82
CA TYR A 113 -7.41 2.64 7.40
C TYR A 113 -8.13 3.93 7.80
N GLY A 114 -9.45 4.02 7.61
CA GLY A 114 -10.24 5.16 8.08
C GLY A 114 -10.14 5.35 9.60
N ALA A 115 -10.20 4.26 10.38
CA ALA A 115 -10.00 4.31 11.83
C ALA A 115 -8.57 4.74 12.20
N MET A 116 -7.56 4.24 11.48
CA MET A 116 -6.16 4.65 11.65
C MET A 116 -5.99 6.15 11.44
N LEU A 117 -6.52 6.70 10.35
CA LEU A 117 -6.47 8.12 10.04
C LEU A 117 -7.17 8.96 11.10
N ALA A 118 -8.37 8.58 11.52
CA ALA A 118 -9.12 9.28 12.55
C ALA A 118 -8.31 9.40 13.86
N LEU A 119 -7.60 8.34 14.25
CA LEU A 119 -6.75 8.29 15.43
C LEU A 119 -5.37 8.96 15.24
N LEU A 120 -5.00 9.28 13.99
CA LEU A 120 -3.81 10.04 13.65
C LEU A 120 -4.08 11.56 13.66
N ILE A 121 -5.32 12.01 13.41
CA ILE A 121 -5.70 13.44 13.35
C ILE A 121 -5.15 14.28 14.53
N PRO A 122 -5.29 13.88 15.82
CA PRO A 122 -4.76 14.70 16.92
C PRO A 122 -3.23 14.89 16.85
N THR A 123 -2.53 13.91 16.30
CA THR A 123 -1.06 13.97 16.10
C THR A 123 -0.72 14.94 14.98
N LEU A 124 -1.47 14.89 13.87
CA LEU A 124 -1.30 15.82 12.75
C LEU A 124 -1.60 17.27 13.16
N LEU A 125 -2.64 17.51 13.96
CA LEU A 125 -2.95 18.85 14.48
C LEU A 125 -1.83 19.39 15.37
N SER A 126 -1.27 18.55 16.24
CA SER A 126 -0.15 18.92 17.10
C SER A 126 1.12 19.22 16.29
N TRP A 127 1.43 18.40 15.28
CA TRP A 127 2.57 18.65 14.39
C TRP A 127 2.38 19.89 13.54
N TRP A 128 1.17 20.17 13.05
CA TRP A 128 0.86 21.37 12.28
C TRP A 128 1.16 22.67 13.04
N GLN A 129 0.93 22.67 14.36
CA GLN A 129 1.18 23.82 15.24
C GLN A 129 2.65 23.94 15.68
N SER A 130 3.49 22.95 15.37
CA SER A 130 4.89 22.92 15.76
C SER A 130 5.78 23.62 14.71
N PRO A 131 6.98 24.10 15.09
CA PRO A 131 7.94 24.62 14.12
C PRO A 131 8.26 23.61 13.01
N THR A 132 8.48 24.08 11.78
CA THR A 132 8.75 23.19 10.64
C THR A 132 10.01 22.36 10.87
N GLY A 133 9.87 21.03 10.86
CA GLY A 133 11.00 20.12 10.98
C GLY A 133 10.62 18.66 10.76
N LEU A 134 11.54 17.88 10.18
CA LEU A 134 11.52 16.42 10.25
C LEU A 134 12.39 16.00 11.41
N VAL A 135 11.76 15.71 12.54
CA VAL A 135 12.47 15.43 13.79
C VAL A 135 12.51 13.93 14.03
N LEU A 136 13.70 13.35 14.17
CA LEU A 136 13.87 11.97 14.61
C LEU A 136 13.47 11.86 16.08
N ARG A 137 12.21 11.46 16.31
CA ARG A 137 11.63 11.25 17.63
C ARG A 137 10.76 10.00 17.55
N PRO A 138 11.33 8.82 17.84
CA PRO A 138 10.61 7.56 17.74
C PRO A 138 9.33 7.56 18.57
N SER A 139 8.22 7.14 17.98
CA SER A 139 6.89 7.09 18.61
C SER A 139 6.90 6.16 19.84
N PRO A 140 6.18 6.44 20.94
CA PRO A 140 6.26 5.68 22.19
C PRO A 140 5.54 4.30 22.14
N ILE A 141 5.80 3.53 21.09
CA ILE A 141 5.42 2.11 20.93
C ILE A 141 6.66 1.22 21.15
N PRO A 142 6.47 -0.09 21.43
CA PRO A 142 7.58 -1.01 21.63
C PRO A 142 8.58 -1.02 20.46
N ASN A 143 9.88 -1.17 20.77
CA ASN A 143 10.96 -1.21 19.77
C ASN A 143 10.70 -2.23 18.65
N TRP A 144 10.25 -3.43 19.01
CA TRP A 144 9.97 -4.49 18.04
C TRP A 144 8.85 -4.09 17.08
N THR A 145 7.84 -3.34 17.52
CA THR A 145 6.75 -2.85 16.66
C THR A 145 7.27 -1.82 15.66
N ARG A 146 8.17 -0.91 16.08
CA ARG A 146 8.82 0.04 15.16
C ARG A 146 9.64 -0.68 14.09
N ILE A 147 10.41 -1.69 14.48
CA ILE A 147 11.19 -2.52 13.57
C ILE A 147 10.27 -3.30 12.63
N LEU A 148 9.17 -3.86 13.14
CA LEU A 148 8.18 -4.57 12.32
C LEU A 148 7.57 -3.65 11.26
N LEU A 149 7.17 -2.42 11.63
CA LEU A 149 6.66 -1.44 10.67
C LEU A 149 7.73 -1.05 9.64
N ALA A 150 8.99 -0.85 10.05
CA ALA A 150 10.07 -0.61 9.10
C ALA A 150 10.30 -1.81 8.15
N ALA A 151 10.17 -3.04 8.65
CA ALA A 151 10.26 -4.25 7.84
C ALA A 151 9.08 -4.37 6.86
N MET A 152 7.86 -4.00 7.28
CA MET A 152 6.70 -3.87 6.37
C MET A 152 6.98 -2.82 5.30
N GLY A 153 7.57 -1.69 5.65
CA GLY A 153 8.03 -0.66 4.71
C GLY A 153 9.00 -1.21 3.65
N ALA A 154 9.98 -2.00 4.08
CA ALA A 154 10.88 -2.69 3.14
C ALA A 154 10.14 -3.73 2.28
N GLY A 155 9.20 -4.46 2.86
CA GLY A 155 8.37 -5.44 2.16
C GLY A 155 7.54 -4.82 1.03
N VAL A 156 6.85 -3.70 1.31
CA VAL A 156 6.06 -3.00 0.28
C VAL A 156 6.96 -2.38 -0.79
N ILE A 157 8.18 -1.92 -0.47
CA ILE A 157 9.14 -1.49 -1.51
C ILE A 157 9.47 -2.64 -2.45
N ILE A 158 9.76 -3.83 -1.91
CA ILE A 158 10.09 -5.01 -2.72
C ILE A 158 8.88 -5.42 -3.57
N SER A 159 7.67 -5.40 -3.00
CA SER A 159 6.40 -5.65 -3.70
C SER A 159 6.19 -4.66 -4.84
N GLY A 160 6.25 -3.35 -4.57
CA GLY A 160 6.02 -2.33 -5.59
C GLY A 160 7.07 -2.33 -6.71
N LEU A 161 8.33 -2.62 -6.40
CA LEU A 161 9.37 -2.82 -7.41
C LEU A 161 9.06 -4.03 -8.30
N ARG A 162 8.55 -5.12 -7.73
CA ARG A 162 8.13 -6.31 -8.47
C ARG A 162 6.95 -5.99 -9.38
N ASP A 163 5.94 -5.28 -8.89
CA ASP A 163 4.77 -4.90 -9.69
C ASP A 163 5.15 -3.99 -10.85
N LEU A 164 6.00 -2.99 -10.59
CA LEU A 164 6.55 -2.14 -11.65
C LEU A 164 7.35 -2.95 -12.68
N TYR A 165 8.18 -3.88 -12.22
CA TYR A 165 8.97 -4.74 -13.11
C TYR A 165 8.08 -5.62 -14.01
N ALA A 166 7.01 -6.17 -13.46
CA ALA A 166 6.02 -6.96 -14.19
C ALA A 166 5.17 -6.11 -15.14
N ALA A 167 4.74 -4.91 -14.71
CA ALA A 167 3.97 -3.97 -15.53
C ALA A 167 4.74 -3.50 -16.76
N LEU A 168 6.06 -3.37 -16.64
CA LEU A 168 6.97 -3.01 -17.72
C LEU A 168 7.35 -4.21 -18.62
N GLU A 169 6.78 -5.40 -18.35
CA GLU A 169 7.04 -6.64 -19.10
C GLU A 169 8.53 -7.01 -19.19
N LEU A 170 9.30 -6.67 -18.15
CA LEU A 170 10.74 -6.95 -18.13
C LEU A 170 11.02 -8.47 -18.03
N PRO A 171 12.17 -8.95 -18.53
CA PRO A 171 12.48 -10.38 -18.58
C PRO A 171 12.39 -11.05 -17.22
N GLY A 172 11.53 -12.06 -17.09
CA GLY A 172 11.32 -12.77 -15.82
C GLY A 172 10.35 -12.10 -14.85
N GLY A 173 9.71 -10.98 -15.21
CA GLY A 173 8.74 -10.29 -14.36
C GLY A 173 7.50 -11.12 -14.00
N SER A 174 7.17 -12.13 -14.80
CA SER A 174 6.09 -13.08 -14.50
C SER A 174 6.49 -14.18 -13.52
N TRP A 175 7.77 -14.37 -13.20
CA TRP A 175 8.22 -15.43 -12.29
C TRP A 175 7.58 -15.29 -10.90
N PRO A 176 7.14 -16.39 -10.24
CA PRO A 176 7.32 -17.81 -10.61
C PRO A 176 6.23 -18.36 -11.54
N TRP A 177 5.33 -17.52 -12.02
CA TRP A 177 4.19 -17.92 -12.82
C TRP A 177 4.56 -18.04 -14.29
N LYS A 178 3.92 -18.99 -14.99
CA LYS A 178 4.00 -19.05 -16.46
C LYS A 178 3.09 -17.96 -17.02
N THR A 179 3.63 -17.13 -17.91
CA THR A 179 2.84 -16.15 -18.66
C THR A 179 1.75 -16.92 -19.40
N SER A 180 0.49 -16.62 -19.13
CA SER A 180 -0.59 -17.18 -19.94
C SER A 180 -0.53 -16.48 -21.29
N HIS A 181 0.10 -17.11 -22.29
CA HIS A 181 -0.18 -16.76 -23.68
C HIS A 181 -1.65 -17.10 -23.92
N ILE A 182 -2.53 -16.14 -23.65
CA ILE A 182 -3.88 -16.18 -24.19
C ILE A 182 -3.65 -15.92 -25.68
N ASN A 183 -3.61 -17.01 -26.44
CA ASN A 183 -3.72 -16.95 -27.89
C ASN A 183 -4.78 -15.92 -28.25
N GLU A 184 -4.41 -14.98 -29.10
CA GLU A 184 -5.34 -14.20 -29.91
C GLU A 184 -6.40 -15.16 -30.46
N ARG A 185 -7.64 -14.96 -30.04
CA ARG A 185 -8.85 -15.46 -30.72
C ARG A 185 -9.91 -14.38 -30.63
#